data_AF-A0A166KF76-F1
#
_entry.id   AF-A0A166KF76-F1
#
_cell.length_a   1.000
_cell.length_b   1.000
_cell.length_c   1.000
_cell.angle_alpha   90.00
_cell.angle_beta   90.00
_cell.angle_gamma   90.00
#
_symmetry.space_group_name_H-M   'P 1'
#
loop_
_entity.id
_entity.type
_entity.pdbx_description
1 polymer ?
#
loop_
_entity_poly.entity_id
_entity_poly.type
_entity_poly.pdbx_seq_one_letter_code
_entity_poly.pdbx_strand_id
1 'polypeptide(L)'
;MAYQRINITLPAQTLQAIDKFAPKGDRSRFIHAAIQAYITQIQTEKLRQQLKEGAIRRAQRDRQLTDDWFALEEEAWQQNAN
;
A
#
# COMPACT_ATOMS: atom_id res chain seq x y z
N MET A 1 -6.20 -8.15 -24.43
CA MET A 1 -5.26 -8.78 -23.48
C MET A 1 -4.95 -10.18 -23.96
N ALA A 2 -3.68 -10.59 -23.95
CA ALA A 2 -3.28 -11.94 -24.32
C ALA A 2 -3.42 -12.86 -23.10
N TYR A 3 -4.17 -13.95 -23.23
CA TYR A 3 -4.27 -14.99 -22.20
C TYR A 3 -3.30 -16.11 -22.53
N GLN A 4 -2.49 -16.51 -21.55
CA GLN A 4 -1.64 -17.69 -21.66
C GLN A 4 -2.24 -18.82 -20.83
N ARG A 5 -2.46 -19.98 -21.45
CA ARG A 5 -2.92 -21.18 -20.75
C ARG A 5 -1.74 -21.82 -20.03
N ILE A 6 -1.90 -22.02 -18.74
CA ILE A 6 -0.93 -22.73 -17.88
C ILE A 6 -1.65 -23.86 -17.14
N ASN A 7 -0.92 -24.92 -16.82
CA ASN A 7 -1.41 -25.99 -15.94
C ASN A 7 -0.91 -25.72 -14.52
N ILE A 8 -1.83 -25.62 -13.57
CA ILE A 8 -1.51 -25.40 -12.16
C ILE A 8 -2.28 -26.42 -11.31
N THR A 9 -1.65 -26.86 -10.23
CA THR A 9 -2.29 -27.70 -9.22
C THR A 9 -2.78 -26.80 -8.09
N LEU A 10 -4.06 -26.88 -7.77
CA LEU A 10 -4.68 -26.16 -6.66
C LEU A 10 -5.29 -27.15 -5.68
N PRO A 11 -5.31 -26.85 -4.38
CA PRO A 11 -6.06 -27.63 -3.41
C PRO A 11 -7.54 -27.73 -3.84
N ALA A 12 -8.17 -28.88 -3.58
CA ALA A 12 -9.58 -29.10 -3.92
C ALA A 12 -10.49 -28.03 -3.30
N GLN A 13 -10.19 -27.60 -2.08
CA GLN A 13 -10.92 -26.55 -1.37
C GLN A 13 -10.84 -25.21 -2.10
N THR A 14 -9.69 -24.88 -2.68
CA THR A 14 -9.51 -23.66 -3.48
C THR A 14 -10.32 -23.72 -4.78
N LEU A 15 -10.35 -24.88 -5.44
CA LEU A 15 -11.19 -25.07 -6.62
C LEU A 15 -12.68 -24.94 -6.29
N GLN A 16 -13.13 -25.50 -5.16
CA GLN A 16 -14.51 -25.34 -4.69
C GLN A 16 -14.85 -23.87 -4.38
N ALA A 17 -13.92 -23.12 -3.77
CA ALA A 17 -14.11 -21.70 -3.54
C ALA A 17 -14.23 -20.92 -4.86
N ILE A 18 -13.34 -21.20 -5.83
CA ILE A 18 -13.41 -20.59 -7.16
C ILE A 18 -14.76 -20.91 -7.81
N ASP A 19 -15.23 -22.15 -7.76
CA ASP A 19 -16.52 -22.55 -8.35
C ASP A 19 -17.73 -21.91 -7.69
N LYS A 20 -17.62 -21.60 -6.40
CA LYS A 20 -18.69 -20.92 -5.65
C LYS A 20 -18.79 -19.43 -6.00
N PHE A 21 -17.66 -18.77 -6.26
CA PHE A 21 -17.60 -17.31 -6.44
C PHE A 21 -17.42 -16.87 -7.90
N ALA A 22 -16.93 -17.73 -8.78
CA ALA A 22 -16.79 -17.45 -10.19
C ALA A 22 -18.03 -17.94 -10.96
N PRO A 23 -18.65 -17.09 -11.80
CA PRO A 23 -19.62 -17.55 -12.78
C PRO A 23 -19.04 -18.66 -13.66
N LYS A 24 -19.90 -19.56 -14.16
CA LYS A 24 -19.49 -20.63 -15.08
C LYS A 24 -18.72 -20.05 -16.26
N GLY A 25 -17.51 -20.56 -16.49
CA GLY A 25 -16.62 -20.10 -17.57
C GLY A 25 -15.71 -18.92 -17.21
N ASP A 26 -15.86 -18.31 -16.03
CA ASP A 26 -15.15 -17.07 -15.66
C ASP A 26 -14.00 -17.29 -14.64
N ARG A 27 -13.59 -18.56 -14.44
CA ARG A 27 -12.53 -18.93 -13.49
C ARG A 27 -11.23 -18.16 -13.74
N SER A 28 -10.80 -18.04 -14.99
CA SER A 28 -9.55 -17.34 -15.33
C SER A 28 -9.60 -15.85 -14.97
N ARG A 29 -10.75 -15.19 -15.18
CA ARG A 29 -10.95 -13.79 -14.80
C ARG A 29 -10.99 -13.63 -13.29
N PHE A 30 -11.68 -14.53 -12.60
CA PHE A 30 -11.72 -14.55 -11.13
C PHE A 30 -10.31 -14.71 -10.54
N ILE A 31 -9.54 -15.67 -11.03
CA ILE A 31 -8.15 -15.90 -10.60
C ILE A 31 -7.30 -14.67 -10.89
N HIS A 32 -7.42 -14.05 -12.08
CA HIS A 32 -6.71 -12.83 -12.41
C HIS A 32 -7.03 -11.69 -11.42
N ALA A 33 -8.30 -11.43 -11.16
CA ALA A 33 -8.73 -10.39 -10.23
C ALA A 33 -8.23 -10.64 -8.80
N ALA A 34 -8.30 -11.89 -8.33
CA ALA A 34 -7.79 -12.29 -7.01
C ALA A 34 -6.27 -12.07 -6.90
N ILE A 35 -5.50 -12.43 -7.94
CA ILE A 35 -4.06 -12.20 -7.99
C ILE A 35 -3.75 -10.70 -7.98
N GLN A 36 -4.45 -9.89 -8.78
CA GLN A 36 -4.25 -8.44 -8.79
C GLN A 36 -4.52 -7.83 -7.41
N ALA A 37 -5.64 -8.18 -6.78
CA ALA A 37 -5.96 -7.70 -5.44
C ALA A 37 -4.88 -8.08 -4.41
N TYR A 38 -4.37 -9.31 -4.47
CA TYR A 38 -3.31 -9.78 -3.58
C TYR A 38 -1.98 -9.03 -3.82
N ILE A 39 -1.61 -8.78 -5.07
CA ILE A 39 -0.43 -7.98 -5.42
C ILE A 39 -0.57 -6.55 -4.87
N THR A 40 -1.72 -5.91 -5.06
CA THR A 40 -1.99 -4.56 -4.52
C THR A 40 -1.87 -4.53 -3.00
N GLN A 41 -2.39 -5.55 -2.31
CA GLN A 41 -2.26 -5.68 -0.86
C GLN A 41 -0.78 -5.78 -0.44
N ILE A 42 0.01 -6.66 -1.07
CA ILE A 42 1.44 -6.80 -0.78
C ILE A 42 2.19 -5.47 -0.99
N GLN A 43 1.93 -4.79 -2.11
CA GLN A 43 2.57 -3.52 -2.43
C GLN A 43 2.23 -2.43 -1.40
N THR A 44 0.97 -2.38 -0.97
CA THR A 44 0.49 -1.41 0.03
C THR A 44 1.16 -1.65 1.38
N GLU A 45 1.23 -2.90 1.83
CA GLU A 45 1.89 -3.24 3.10
C GLU A 45 3.40 -2.93 3.06
N LYS A 46 4.07 -3.25 1.95
CA LYS A 46 5.48 -2.91 1.76
C LYS A 46 5.71 -1.40 1.80
N LEU A 47 4.84 -0.62 1.13
CA LEU A 47 4.94 0.84 1.13
C LEU A 47 4.74 1.41 2.54
N ARG A 48 3.74 0.92 3.28
CA ARG A 48 3.49 1.32 4.68
C ARG A 48 4.72 1.07 5.55
N GLN A 49 5.34 -0.10 5.40
CA GLN A 49 6.56 -0.43 6.15
C GLN A 49 7.70 0.53 5.81
N GLN A 50 7.95 0.78 4.51
CA GLN A 50 9.00 1.70 4.07
C GLN A 50 8.77 3.13 4.55
N LEU A 51 7.52 3.61 4.53
CA LEU A 51 7.15 4.92 5.06
C LEU A 51 7.39 5.00 6.57
N LYS A 52 6.97 3.98 7.33
CA LYS A 52 7.19 3.90 8.78
C LYS A 52 8.68 3.94 9.11
N GLU A 53 9.48 3.09 8.47
CA GLU A 53 10.93 3.07 8.68
C GLU A 53 11.58 4.41 8.29
N GLY A 54 11.15 5.01 7.19
CA GLY A 54 11.62 6.32 6.76
C GLY A 54 11.31 7.42 7.78
N ALA A 55 10.09 7.44 8.31
CA ALA A 55 9.67 8.40 9.34
C ALA A 55 10.49 8.23 10.62
N ILE A 56 10.71 6.99 11.07
CA ILE A 56 11.54 6.70 12.25
C ILE A 56 12.98 7.18 12.03
N ARG A 57 13.58 6.85 10.88
CA ARG A 57 14.97 7.25 10.55
C ARG A 57 15.16 8.76 10.51
N ARG A 58 14.13 9.51 10.08
CA ARG A 58 14.20 10.97 9.91
C ARG A 58 13.64 11.74 11.10
N ALA A 59 13.06 11.06 12.10
CA ALA A 59 12.36 11.70 13.22
C ALA A 59 13.18 12.76 13.94
N GLN A 60 14.48 12.51 14.20
CA GLN A 60 15.33 13.48 14.87
C GLN A 60 15.55 14.75 14.02
N ARG A 61 15.90 14.56 12.74
CA ARG A 61 16.10 15.67 11.79
C ARG A 61 14.81 16.46 11.62
N ASP A 62 13.69 15.77 11.46
CA ASP A 62 12.39 16.41 11.21
C ASP A 62 11.94 17.21 12.44
N ARG A 63 12.22 16.74 13.66
CA ARG A 63 12.01 17.52 14.90
C ARG A 63 12.89 18.75 14.97
N GLN A 64 14.19 18.60 14.74
CA GLN A 64 15.12 19.74 14.77
C GLN A 64 14.70 20.83 13.78
N LEU A 65 14.31 20.42 12.57
CA LEU A 65 13.80 21.34 11.56
C LEU A 65 12.54 22.06 12.08
N THR A 66 11.57 21.35 12.66
CA THR A 66 10.39 21.99 13.25
C THR A 66 10.76 23.02 14.32
N ASP A 67 11.69 22.69 15.22
CA ASP A 67 12.13 23.60 16.28
C ASP A 67 12.81 24.86 15.69
N ASP A 68 13.68 24.68 14.69
CA ASP A 68 14.38 25.78 14.01
C ASP A 68 13.40 26.74 13.30
N TRP A 69 12.36 26.21 12.65
CA TRP A 69 11.35 27.03 11.95
C TRP A 69 10.33 27.66 12.89
N PHE A 70 9.98 26.99 14.00
CA PHE A 70 9.04 27.53 14.98
C PHE A 70 9.54 28.85 15.58
N ALA A 71 10.84 28.93 15.88
CA ALA A 71 11.46 30.16 16.38
C ALA A 71 11.32 31.34 15.40
N LEU A 72 11.47 31.08 14.10
CA LEU A 72 11.35 32.10 13.06
C LEU A 72 9.89 32.55 12.85
N GLU A 73 8.93 31.63 12.96
CA GLU A 73 7.50 31.95 12.85
C GLU A 73 7.00 32.78 14.04
N GLU A 74 7.46 32.47 15.27
CA GLU A 74 7.11 33.22 16.48
C GLU A 74 7.63 34.67 16.41
N GLU A 75 8.87 34.86 15.97
CA GLU A 75 9.45 36.20 15.76
C GLU A 75 8.68 37.03 14.73
N ALA A 76 8.25 36.42 13.62
CA ALA A 76 7.48 37.10 12.57
C ALA A 76 6.06 37.47 13.00
N TRP A 77 5.43 36.66 13.87
CA TRP A 77 4.13 36.97 14.44
C TRP A 77 4.19 38.13 15.44
N GLN A 78 5.21 38.16 16.31
CA GLN A 78 5.39 39.24 17.29
C GLN A 78 5.71 40.58 16.61
N GLN A 79 6.45 40.57 15.50
CA GLN A 79 6.80 41.80 14.76
C GLN A 79 5.60 42.43 14.02
N ASN A 80 4.61 41.64 13.60
CA ASN A 80 3.40 42.15 12.95
C ASN A 80 2.29 42.55 13.93
N ALA A 81 2.41 42.18 15.21
CA ALA A 81 1.45 42.52 16.27
C ALA A 81 1.76 43.85 16.99
N ASN A 82 2.87 44.51 16.64
CA ASN A 82 3.29 45.84 17.13
C ASN A 82 3.05 46.93 16.10
#